data_AF-A0A974UEN8-F1
#
_entry.id   AF-A0A974UEN8-F1
#
_cell.length_a   1.000
_cell.length_b   1.000
_cell.length_c   1.000
_cell.angle_alpha   90.00
_cell.angle_beta   90.00
_cell.angle_gamma   90.00
#
_symmetry.space_group_name_H-M   'P 1'
#
loop_
_entity.id
_entity.type
_entity.pdbx_description
1 polymer ?
#
loop_
_entity_poly.entity_id
_entity_poly.type
_entity_poly.pdbx_seq_one_letter_code
_entity_poly.pdbx_strand_id
1 'polypeptide(L)'
;MKKFNRVFALILFLALSVGVLLSSCTLKNDCMADDPHPIGLNIAENYSVDYDQVMVWYCEDHEFDDIILALETADLVPSFSGDALLAMRGDGLSWDEIWLDIGLTN
;
A
#
# COMPACT_ATOMS: atom_id res chain seq x y z
N MET A 1 -28.64 45.37 2.06
CA MET A 1 -27.21 45.48 1.70
C MET A 1 -26.61 44.08 1.62
N LYS A 2 -26.54 43.52 0.41
CA LYS A 2 -26.26 42.09 0.09
C LYS A 2 -24.79 41.85 -0.32
N LYS A 3 -23.80 42.44 0.35
CA LYS A 3 -22.40 42.39 -0.09
C LYS A 3 -21.39 41.80 0.91
N PHE A 4 -21.77 41.56 2.17
CA PHE A 4 -20.82 41.06 3.18
C PHE A 4 -20.74 39.53 3.31
N ASN A 5 -21.61 38.77 2.63
CA ASN A 5 -21.75 37.32 2.82
C ASN A 5 -21.15 36.46 1.69
N ARG A 6 -20.61 37.09 0.63
CA ARG A 6 -20.02 36.37 -0.51
C ARG A 6 -18.52 36.15 -0.35
N VAL A 7 -17.82 37.09 0.27
CA VAL A 7 -16.37 37.00 0.52
C VAL A 7 -16.07 35.95 1.59
N PHE A 8 -16.87 35.88 2.66
CA PHE A 8 -16.72 34.89 3.72
C PHE A 8 -16.99 33.44 3.25
N ALA A 9 -17.97 33.27 2.36
CA ALA A 9 -18.28 31.97 1.76
C ALA A 9 -17.18 31.50 0.79
N LEU A 10 -16.57 32.40 0.01
CA LEU A 10 -15.44 32.09 -0.87
C LEU A 10 -14.16 31.75 -0.09
N ILE A 11 -13.92 32.40 1.05
CA ILE A 11 -12.77 32.09 1.93
C ILE A 11 -12.95 30.73 2.62
N LEU A 12 -14.18 30.36 3.05
CA LEU A 12 -14.47 29.03 3.58
C LEU A 12 -14.34 27.92 2.50
N PHE A 13 -14.79 28.18 1.27
CA PHE A 13 -14.69 27.20 0.18
C PHE A 13 -13.24 26.97 -0.29
N LEU A 14 -12.40 28.01 -0.30
CA LEU A 14 -10.98 27.87 -0.62
C LEU A 14 -10.18 27.17 0.50
N ALA A 15 -10.54 27.39 1.77
CA ALA A 15 -9.93 26.70 2.90
C ALA A 15 -10.30 25.20 2.94
N LEU A 16 -11.50 24.82 2.48
CA LEU A 16 -11.89 23.41 2.34
C LEU A 16 -11.20 22.69 1.17
N SER A 17 -10.80 23.40 0.10
CA SER A 17 -10.07 22.77 -1.01
C SER A 17 -8.55 22.67 -0.78
N VAL A 18 -7.96 23.53 0.06
CA VAL A 18 -6.52 23.47 0.37
C VAL A 18 -6.21 22.54 1.56
N GLY A 19 -7.18 22.30 2.45
CA GLY A 19 -6.99 21.44 3.63
C GLY A 19 -7.14 19.93 3.40
N VAL A 20 -7.62 19.48 2.23
CA VAL A 20 -7.95 18.06 1.98
C VAL A 20 -6.97 17.35 1.02
N LEU A 21 -6.01 18.07 0.41
CA LEU A 21 -5.10 17.50 -0.58
C LEU A 21 -3.69 17.12 -0.06
N LEU A 22 -3.44 17.21 1.26
CA LEU A 22 -2.13 16.93 1.86
C LEU A 22 -2.10 15.72 2.80
N SER A 23 -3.18 14.94 2.91
CA SER A 23 -3.28 13.89 3.96
C SER A 23 -3.49 12.44 3.46
N SER A 24 -3.36 12.17 2.16
CA SER A 24 -3.33 10.78 1.65
C SER A 24 -1.93 10.27 1.34
N CYS A 25 -0.90 11.07 1.58
CA CYS A 25 0.48 10.66 1.43
C CYS A 25 1.18 10.81 2.78
N THR A 26 0.65 10.15 3.81
CA THR A 26 1.57 9.62 4.83
C THR A 26 2.25 8.42 4.19
N LEU A 27 3.11 8.70 3.20
CA LEU A 27 4.18 7.78 2.84
C LEU A 27 4.80 7.40 4.18
N LYS A 28 4.91 6.11 4.46
CA LYS A 28 5.56 5.61 5.67
C LYS A 28 6.91 6.32 5.79
N ASN A 29 6.96 7.38 6.61
CA ASN A 29 7.94 8.49 6.44
C ASN A 29 9.38 8.09 6.77
N ASP A 30 9.61 6.81 7.06
CA ASP A 30 10.90 6.24 7.35
C ASP A 30 10.98 4.76 6.93
N CYS A 31 10.51 4.42 5.72
CA CYS A 31 10.61 3.04 5.23
C CYS A 31 12.05 2.55 5.03
N MET A 32 13.03 3.46 5.10
CA MET A 32 14.47 3.21 4.99
C MET A 32 15.24 3.50 6.30
N ALA A 33 14.55 3.53 7.45
CA ALA A 33 15.16 3.86 8.75
C ALA A 33 16.34 2.95 9.10
N ASP A 34 16.21 1.67 8.75
CA ASP A 34 17.20 0.62 8.96
C ASP A 34 17.71 0.16 7.59
N ASP A 35 19.01 0.33 7.31
CA ASP A 35 19.66 -0.09 6.06
C ASP A 35 20.86 -1.04 6.32
N PRO A 36 20.76 -2.34 5.99
CA PRO A 36 19.58 -3.00 5.43
C PRO A 36 18.49 -3.24 6.48
N HIS A 37 17.22 -3.21 6.05
CA HIS A 37 16.10 -3.51 6.94
C HIS A 37 16.14 -5.01 7.27
N PRO A 38 16.27 -5.42 8.54
CA PRO A 38 16.54 -6.82 8.89
C PRO A 38 15.43 -7.78 8.43
N ILE A 39 14.17 -7.34 8.50
CA ILE A 39 13.02 -8.13 8.01
C ILE A 39 13.02 -8.21 6.47
N GLY A 40 13.22 -7.08 5.77
CA GLY A 40 13.29 -7.07 4.31
C GLY A 40 14.41 -7.95 3.76
N LEU A 41 15.58 -7.92 4.41
CA LEU A 41 16.71 -8.79 4.06
C LEU A 41 16.36 -10.27 4.26
N ASN A 42 15.70 -10.63 5.37
CA ASN A 42 15.31 -12.01 5.62
C ASN A 42 14.29 -12.54 4.60
N ILE A 43 13.33 -11.70 4.20
CA ILE A 43 12.36 -12.06 3.15
C ILE A 43 13.08 -12.31 1.82
N ALA A 44 13.97 -11.41 1.41
CA ALA A 44 14.75 -11.54 0.18
C ALA A 44 15.54 -12.86 0.13
N GLU A 45 16.20 -13.22 1.23
CA GLU A 45 16.95 -14.47 1.36
C GLU A 45 16.05 -15.71 1.31
N ASN A 46 14.93 -15.71 2.03
CA ASN A 46 14.06 -16.89 2.17
C ASN A 46 13.24 -17.18 0.90
N TYR A 47 12.76 -16.14 0.22
CA TYR A 47 11.89 -16.26 -0.95
C TYR A 47 12.64 -16.06 -2.28
N SER A 48 13.97 -15.92 -2.23
CA SER A 48 14.83 -15.70 -3.42
C SER A 48 14.36 -14.52 -4.29
N VAL A 49 13.84 -13.48 -3.65
CA VAL A 49 13.40 -12.22 -4.26
C VAL A 49 14.47 -11.15 -4.03
N ASP A 50 14.55 -10.16 -4.92
CA ASP A 50 15.48 -9.03 -4.73
C ASP A 50 15.09 -8.22 -3.48
N TYR A 51 16.08 -7.91 -2.63
CA TYR A 51 15.90 -7.05 -1.46
C TYR A 51 15.33 -5.68 -1.86
N ASP A 52 15.79 -5.12 -2.97
CA ASP A 52 15.30 -3.82 -3.44
C ASP A 52 13.80 -3.89 -3.76
N GLN A 53 13.32 -5.01 -4.30
CA GLN A 53 11.91 -5.22 -4.58
C GLN A 53 11.07 -5.36 -3.30
N VAL A 54 11.57 -6.06 -2.28
CA VAL A 54 10.90 -6.14 -0.97
C VAL A 54 10.73 -4.76 -0.36
N MET A 55 11.78 -3.93 -0.44
CA MET A 55 11.74 -2.57 0.09
C MET A 55 10.84 -1.66 -0.74
N VAL A 56 10.73 -1.85 -2.06
CA VAL A 56 9.74 -1.16 -2.89
C VAL A 56 8.32 -1.44 -2.38
N TRP A 57 7.92 -2.71 -2.24
CA TRP A 57 6.58 -3.05 -1.73
C TRP A 57 6.32 -2.47 -0.34
N TYR A 58 7.31 -2.55 0.56
CA TYR A 58 7.17 -2.00 1.90
C TYR A 58 7.02 -0.47 1.91
N CYS A 59 7.76 0.24 1.07
CA CYS A 59 7.65 1.69 0.90
C CYS A 59 6.35 2.10 0.17
N GLU A 60 5.71 1.18 -0.56
CA GLU A 60 4.40 1.31 -1.18
C GLU A 60 3.23 1.01 -0.22
N ASP A 61 3.50 0.97 1.09
CA ASP A 61 2.53 0.78 2.18
C ASP A 61 2.04 -0.67 2.36
N HIS A 62 2.71 -1.65 1.74
CA HIS A 62 2.50 -3.06 2.09
C HIS A 62 3.23 -3.42 3.40
N GLU A 63 2.57 -4.19 4.27
CA GLU A 63 3.22 -4.75 5.44
C GLU A 63 4.11 -5.94 5.07
N PHE A 64 5.14 -6.24 5.86
CA PHE A 64 5.98 -7.42 5.61
C PHE A 64 5.18 -8.72 5.62
N ASP A 65 4.15 -8.82 6.45
CA ASP A 65 3.25 -9.97 6.50
C ASP A 65 2.42 -10.08 5.20
N ASP A 66 1.99 -8.97 4.61
CA ASP A 66 1.33 -8.96 3.30
C ASP A 66 2.29 -9.41 2.18
N ILE A 67 3.55 -8.94 2.22
CA ILE A 67 4.58 -9.37 1.25
C ILE A 67 4.83 -10.87 1.36
N ILE A 68 4.98 -11.39 2.57
CA ILE A 68 5.18 -12.83 2.82
C ILE A 68 3.98 -13.62 2.28
N LEU A 69 2.76 -13.23 2.64
CA LEU A 69 1.54 -13.91 2.16
C LEU A 69 1.40 -13.86 0.64
N ALA A 70 1.79 -12.76 0.00
CA ALA A 70 1.79 -12.67 -1.46
C ALA A 70 2.77 -13.67 -2.10
N LEU A 71 3.98 -13.78 -1.56
CA LEU A 71 5.01 -14.70 -2.05
C LEU A 71 4.60 -16.16 -1.84
N GLU A 72 4.11 -16.50 -0.65
CA GLU A 72 3.61 -17.85 -0.34
C GLU A 72 2.40 -18.23 -1.22
N THR A 73 1.50 -17.27 -1.47
CA THR A 73 0.34 -17.49 -2.34
C THR A 73 0.77 -17.68 -3.79
N ALA A 74 1.76 -16.91 -4.28
CA ALA A 74 2.31 -17.07 -5.63
C ALA A 74 2.98 -18.44 -5.84
N ASP A 75 3.65 -18.97 -4.82
CA ASP A 75 4.20 -20.34 -4.85
C ASP A 75 3.11 -21.42 -4.95
N LEU A 76 1.95 -21.19 -4.31
CA LEU A 76 0.80 -22.11 -4.38
C LEU A 76 0.00 -21.97 -5.67
N VAL A 77 -0.06 -20.77 -6.25
CA VAL A 77 -0.85 -20.44 -7.45
C VAL A 77 0.04 -19.74 -8.48
N PRO A 78 0.88 -20.48 -9.24
CA PRO A 78 1.91 -19.90 -10.11
C PRO A 78 1.41 -19.03 -11.28
N SER A 79 0.08 -18.93 -11.48
CA SER A 79 -0.53 -18.01 -12.43
C SER A 79 -0.57 -16.56 -11.93
N PHE A 80 -0.27 -16.32 -10.65
CA PHE A 80 -0.22 -15.00 -10.03
C PHE A 80 1.19 -14.72 -9.48
N SER A 81 1.67 -13.49 -9.67
CA SER A 81 2.91 -13.01 -9.05
C SER A 81 2.63 -12.35 -7.71
N GLY A 82 3.66 -12.21 -6.87
CA GLY A 82 3.59 -11.40 -5.64
C GLY A 82 3.10 -9.98 -5.91
N ASP A 83 3.60 -9.32 -6.97
CA ASP A 83 3.14 -7.99 -7.39
C ASP A 83 1.63 -7.94 -7.66
N ALA A 84 1.09 -8.93 -8.38
CA ALA A 84 -0.33 -8.97 -8.73
C ALA A 84 -1.20 -9.13 -7.48
N LEU A 85 -0.76 -9.96 -6.53
CA LEU A 85 -1.48 -10.21 -5.29
C LEU A 85 -1.40 -9.01 -4.33
N LEU A 86 -0.25 -8.35 -4.25
CA LEU A 86 -0.08 -7.10 -3.50
C LEU A 86 -0.90 -5.97 -4.10
N ALA A 87 -1.00 -5.87 -5.43
CA ALA A 87 -1.89 -4.91 -6.08
C ALA A 87 -3.36 -5.13 -5.66
N MET A 88 -3.82 -6.37 -5.62
CA MET A 88 -5.18 -6.69 -5.12
C MET A 88 -5.36 -6.31 -3.64
N ARG A 89 -4.34 -6.49 -2.80
CA ARG A 89 -4.36 -6.00 -1.40
C ARG A 89 -4.43 -4.48 -1.35
N GLY A 90 -3.67 -3.79 -2.20
CA GLY A 90 -3.66 -2.33 -2.35
C GLY A 90 -4.99 -1.76 -2.84
N ASP A 91 -5.73 -2.51 -3.65
CA ASP A 91 -7.10 -2.21 -4.08
C ASP A 91 -8.14 -2.39 -2.96
N GLY A 92 -7.72 -2.88 -1.80
CA GLY A 92 -8.53 -2.97 -0.59
C GLY A 92 -9.18 -4.32 -0.34
N LEU A 93 -8.87 -5.35 -1.14
CA LEU A 93 -9.36 -6.70 -0.91
C LEU A 93 -8.65 -7.33 0.29
N SER A 94 -9.37 -8.10 1.09
CA SER A 94 -8.79 -8.96 2.13
C SER A 94 -8.13 -10.20 1.52
N TRP A 95 -7.23 -10.87 2.26
CA TRP A 95 -6.62 -12.13 1.81
C TRP A 95 -7.67 -13.21 1.52
N ASP A 96 -8.73 -13.30 2.32
CA ASP A 96 -9.82 -14.26 2.09
C ASP A 96 -10.54 -13.99 0.75
N GLU A 97 -10.80 -12.72 0.42
CA GLU A 97 -11.39 -12.33 -0.87
C GLU A 97 -10.44 -12.62 -2.04
N ILE A 98 -9.14 -12.30 -1.89
CA ILE A 98 -8.13 -12.59 -2.90
C ILE A 98 -8.04 -14.09 -3.16
N TRP A 99 -7.93 -14.90 -2.11
CA TRP A 99 -7.85 -16.36 -2.23
C TRP A 99 -9.09 -16.99 -2.83
N LEU A 100 -10.28 -16.44 -2.52
CA LEU A 100 -11.51 -16.84 -3.18
C LEU A 100 -11.49 -16.49 -4.67
N ASP A 101 -11.10 -15.26 -5.01
CA ASP A 101 -11.09 -14.75 -6.39
C ASP A 101 -10.08 -15.48 -7.29
N ILE A 102 -8.91 -15.84 -6.76
CA ILE A 102 -7.90 -16.63 -7.50
C ILE A 102 -8.16 -18.14 -7.46
N GLY A 103 -9.19 -18.58 -6.73
CA GLY A 103 -9.60 -19.99 -6.64
C GLY A 103 -8.70 -20.87 -5.75
N LEU A 104 -8.00 -20.28 -4.77
CA LEU A 104 -7.23 -21.02 -3.77
C LEU A 104 -8.14 -21.63 -2.68
N THR A 105 -9.25 -20.96 -2.36
CA THR A 105 -10.24 -21.39 -1.36
C THR A 105 -11.64 -21.55 -1.97
N ASN A 106 -12.53 -22.29 -1.30
CA ASN A 106 -13.92 -22.55 -1.72
C ASN A 106 -14.92 -22.25 -0.60
#